data_AF-D8U111-F1
#
_entry.id   AF-D8U111-F1
#
_cell.length_a   1.000
_cell.length_b   1.000
_cell.length_c   1.000
_cell.angle_alpha   90.00
_cell.angle_beta   90.00
_cell.angle_gamma   90.00
#
_symmetry.space_group_name_H-M   'P 1'
#
loop_
_entity.id
_entity.type
_entity.pdbx_description
1 polymer ?
#
loop_
_entity_poly.entity_id
_entity_poly.type
_entity_poly.pdbx_seq_one_letter_code
_entity_poly.pdbx_strand_id
1 'polypeptide(L)'
;MSVEVRAKTRSKPNTVHYAAETGDIKLLEHFVREGMAIGNPESVTLQSREDVLGMMPLHVACENGELEVVEFLVKKRVDVDAGDNFKVTALHLASIENHADIVEVLLKARADPKPVDVEGDLPIHWAATKGHSQVIELLARKGSPIDAPNKKGWTPLHRAAYNGRKEATATLIKLGAKTNGTTSDGNTPLHLACFMNQLSTIEKLCEAGASQRLLNKSGQRPIELCITDAARDILKSLQGFEGDEPVEGPAARGTHAAAKKYAHDGFPSPGNSFTAPRTDSGDPGFIQTALGETGTNPYT
;
A
#
# COMPACT_ATOMS: atom_id res chain seq x y z
N MET A 1 11.92 -2.85 53.91
CA MET A 1 12.85 -3.48 52.94
C MET A 1 12.01 -3.96 51.77
N SER A 2 11.95 -3.16 50.71
CA SER A 2 11.14 -3.41 49.53
C SER A 2 11.91 -4.36 48.60
N VAL A 3 11.33 -5.52 48.30
CA VAL A 3 11.94 -6.53 47.45
C VAL A 3 11.47 -6.31 46.02
N GLU A 4 12.36 -5.78 45.18
CA GLU A 4 12.18 -5.78 43.73
C GLU A 4 12.20 -7.23 43.22
N VAL A 5 11.06 -7.71 42.71
CA VAL A 5 11.03 -8.94 41.91
C VAL A 5 11.18 -8.56 40.44
N ARG A 6 12.43 -8.60 39.96
CA ARG A 6 12.76 -8.55 38.54
C ARG A 6 12.17 -9.77 37.82
N ALA A 7 11.00 -9.62 37.23
CA ALA A 7 10.48 -10.56 36.26
C ALA A 7 11.15 -10.32 34.89
N LYS A 8 12.06 -11.23 34.51
CA LYS A 8 12.55 -11.35 33.14
C LYS A 8 11.44 -11.99 32.28
N THR A 9 10.79 -11.22 31.42
CA THR A 9 9.91 -11.77 30.37
C THR A 9 10.41 -11.33 29.00
N ARG A 10 10.81 -12.32 28.19
CA ARG A 10 11.06 -12.19 26.74
C ARG A 10 9.76 -11.75 26.04
N SER A 11 9.91 -10.83 25.08
CA SER A 11 8.91 -10.12 24.26
C SER A 11 7.44 -10.55 24.42
N LYS A 12 6.69 -9.82 25.24
CA LYS A 12 5.23 -9.75 25.12
C LYS A 12 4.89 -8.65 24.10
N PRO A 13 3.91 -8.83 23.18
CA PRO A 13 3.36 -7.70 22.45
C PRO A 13 2.95 -6.64 23.47
N ASN A 14 3.34 -5.40 23.21
CA ASN A 14 3.13 -4.31 24.15
C ASN A 14 1.62 -4.17 24.40
N THR A 15 1.20 -4.28 25.64
CA THR A 15 -0.23 -4.33 26.02
C THR A 15 -1.03 -3.12 25.52
N VAL A 16 -0.37 -1.98 25.28
CA VAL A 16 -0.96 -0.77 24.70
C VAL A 16 -1.30 -0.96 23.22
N HIS A 17 -0.44 -1.63 22.44
CA HIS A 17 -0.71 -1.97 21.04
C HIS A 17 -1.88 -2.93 20.93
N TYR A 18 -1.95 -3.94 21.80
CA TYR A 18 -3.09 -4.85 21.86
C TYR A 18 -4.40 -4.12 22.19
N ALA A 19 -4.38 -3.17 23.13
CA ALA A 19 -5.55 -2.37 23.44
C ALA A 19 -5.98 -1.48 22.26
N ALA A 20 -5.02 -0.98 21.47
CA ALA A 20 -5.28 -0.21 20.27
C ALA A 20 -5.76 -1.07 19.09
N GLU A 21 -5.28 -2.33 18.99
CA GLU A 21 -5.71 -3.33 18.01
C GLU A 21 -7.14 -3.81 18.25
N THR A 22 -7.53 -3.96 19.52
CA THR A 22 -8.83 -4.53 19.91
C THR A 22 -9.91 -3.50 20.21
N GLY A 23 -9.59 -2.21 20.09
CA GLY A 23 -10.55 -1.14 20.40
C GLY A 23 -10.82 -0.94 21.89
N ASP A 24 -10.01 -1.50 22.80
CA ASP A 24 -10.25 -1.40 24.25
C ASP A 24 -9.83 -0.03 24.83
N ILE A 25 -10.71 0.95 24.63
CA ILE A 25 -10.53 2.32 25.13
C ILE A 25 -10.41 2.35 26.65
N LYS A 26 -11.13 1.49 27.38
CA LYS A 26 -11.07 1.49 28.85
C LYS A 26 -9.69 1.07 29.33
N LEU A 27 -9.09 0.09 28.66
CA LEU A 27 -7.73 -0.34 28.93
C LEU A 27 -6.72 0.74 28.54
N LEU A 28 -6.90 1.42 27.40
CA LEU A 28 -6.09 2.58 27.02
C LEU A 28 -6.21 3.73 28.04
N GLU A 29 -7.40 4.05 28.52
CA GLU A 29 -7.62 5.05 29.56
C GLU A 29 -6.94 4.67 30.87
N HIS A 30 -7.00 3.39 31.25
CA HIS A 30 -6.28 2.87 32.40
C HIS A 30 -4.78 3.04 32.22
N PHE A 31 -4.23 2.69 31.05
CA PHE A 31 -2.83 2.91 30.73
C PHE A 31 -2.43 4.38 30.80
N VAL A 32 -3.24 5.30 30.26
CA VAL A 32 -2.98 6.75 30.39
C VAL A 32 -2.99 7.20 31.85
N ARG A 33 -3.92 6.68 32.67
CA ARG A 33 -4.02 7.03 34.11
C ARG A 33 -2.81 6.54 34.91
N GLU A 34 -2.32 5.34 34.61
CA GLU A 34 -1.14 4.75 35.24
C GLU A 34 0.18 5.32 34.69
N GLY A 35 0.13 6.28 33.75
CA GLY A 35 1.32 6.93 33.19
C GLY A 35 2.07 6.08 32.17
N MET A 36 1.37 5.20 31.45
CA MET A 36 1.94 4.42 30.34
C MET A 36 1.95 5.24 29.04
N ALA A 37 3.10 5.24 28.34
CA ALA A 37 3.38 6.09 27.19
C ALA A 37 2.62 5.67 25.91
N ILE A 38 2.09 6.65 25.15
CA ILE A 38 1.48 6.44 23.82
C ILE A 38 2.11 7.35 22.74
N GLY A 39 3.33 7.88 22.93
CA GLY A 39 3.86 9.01 22.13
C GLY A 39 5.39 9.15 22.01
N ASN A 40 5.80 10.19 21.24
CA ASN A 40 7.16 10.54 20.77
C ASN A 40 8.18 10.88 21.91
N PRO A 41 9.47 10.48 21.77
CA PRO A 41 10.54 10.53 22.79
C PRO A 41 11.18 11.88 23.20
N GLU A 42 10.85 13.05 22.60
CA GLU A 42 11.61 14.30 22.87
C GLU A 42 11.05 15.25 23.96
N SER A 43 9.99 14.89 24.68
CA SER A 43 9.51 15.62 25.86
C SER A 43 9.69 14.78 27.12
N VAL A 44 10.40 15.31 28.12
CA VAL A 44 10.76 14.60 29.36
C VAL A 44 9.56 13.92 30.03
N THR A 45 9.75 12.62 30.32
CA THR A 45 8.87 11.58 30.91
C THR A 45 7.92 10.86 29.95
N LEU A 46 7.83 9.53 30.11
CA LEU A 46 7.10 8.50 29.32
C LEU A 46 7.99 7.72 28.31
N GLN A 47 8.67 6.65 28.77
CA GLN A 47 9.50 5.80 27.88
C GLN A 47 8.64 4.93 26.94
N SER A 48 8.74 5.27 25.65
CA SER A 48 8.75 4.46 24.43
C SER A 48 8.31 3.01 24.55
N ARG A 49 7.36 2.60 23.71
CA ARG A 49 7.54 1.34 22.99
C ARG A 49 6.99 1.47 21.58
N GLU A 50 7.84 1.89 20.67
CA GLU A 50 7.82 1.27 19.34
C GLU A 50 7.79 -0.25 19.54
N ASP A 51 6.98 -0.96 18.77
CA ASP A 51 7.14 -2.41 18.69
C ASP A 51 8.45 -2.74 17.94
N VAL A 52 8.69 -4.02 17.64
CA VAL A 52 9.91 -4.42 16.91
C VAL A 52 10.02 -3.79 15.51
N LEU A 53 8.93 -3.22 14.99
CA LEU A 53 8.83 -2.59 13.68
C LEU A 53 8.81 -1.05 13.74
N GLY A 54 8.94 -0.44 14.92
CA GLY A 54 8.81 1.02 15.02
C GLY A 54 7.36 1.50 15.16
N MET A 55 6.39 0.59 15.26
CA MET A 55 4.98 0.98 15.26
C MET A 55 4.56 1.54 16.61
N MET A 56 3.73 2.58 16.56
CA MET A 56 3.05 3.17 17.71
C MET A 56 1.61 2.66 17.80
N PRO A 57 0.94 2.76 18.96
CA PRO A 57 -0.47 2.37 19.08
C PRO A 57 -1.40 3.07 18.07
N LEU A 58 -1.09 4.30 17.67
CA LEU A 58 -1.84 4.99 16.60
C LEU A 58 -1.73 4.26 15.26
N HIS A 59 -0.55 3.73 14.91
CA HIS A 59 -0.37 2.95 13.68
C HIS A 59 -1.28 1.72 13.68
N VAL A 60 -1.27 0.97 14.78
CA VAL A 60 -2.08 -0.24 14.94
C VAL A 60 -3.58 0.07 14.89
N ALA A 61 -4.03 1.12 15.56
CA ALA A 61 -5.43 1.55 15.52
C ALA A 61 -5.86 1.96 14.09
N CYS A 62 -5.00 2.69 13.37
CA CYS A 62 -5.25 3.10 12.00
C CYS A 62 -5.23 1.94 11.00
N GLU A 63 -4.43 0.91 11.22
CA GLU A 63 -4.44 -0.31 10.39
C GLU A 63 -5.73 -1.11 10.61
N ASN A 64 -6.16 -1.28 11.87
CA ASN A 64 -7.32 -2.10 12.22
C ASN A 64 -8.67 -1.40 12.07
N GLY A 65 -8.70 -0.09 11.77
CA GLY A 65 -9.97 0.63 11.58
C GLY A 65 -10.63 1.08 12.89
N GLU A 66 -9.87 1.16 13.98
CA GLU A 66 -10.38 1.49 15.32
C GLU A 66 -10.56 3.00 15.49
N LEU A 67 -11.61 3.56 14.85
CA LEU A 67 -11.87 5.00 14.79
C LEU A 67 -11.91 5.68 16.18
N GLU A 68 -12.63 5.08 17.13
CA GLU A 68 -12.76 5.66 18.47
C GLU A 68 -11.39 5.71 19.21
N VAL A 69 -10.54 4.70 18.99
CA VAL A 69 -9.16 4.69 19.50
C VAL A 69 -8.35 5.78 18.83
N VAL A 70 -8.43 5.93 17.51
CA VAL A 70 -7.73 7.00 16.78
C VAL A 70 -8.12 8.37 17.33
N GLU A 71 -9.42 8.64 17.48
CA GLU A 71 -9.91 9.90 18.04
C GLU A 71 -9.39 10.13 19.48
N PHE A 72 -9.40 9.10 20.31
CA PHE A 72 -8.85 9.14 21.65
C PHE A 72 -7.35 9.50 21.65
N LEU A 73 -6.56 8.81 20.83
CA LEU A 73 -5.11 9.04 20.74
C LEU A 73 -4.78 10.43 20.19
N VAL A 74 -5.46 10.87 19.13
CA VAL A 74 -5.34 12.23 18.58
C VAL A 74 -5.66 13.28 19.65
N LYS A 75 -6.71 13.08 20.45
CA LYS A 75 -7.06 13.99 21.57
C LYS A 75 -5.97 14.05 22.65
N LYS A 76 -5.20 12.97 22.81
CA LYS A 76 -4.02 12.92 23.70
C LYS A 76 -2.77 13.57 23.10
N ARG A 77 -2.86 14.18 21.91
CA ARG A 77 -1.78 14.88 21.22
C ARG A 77 -0.57 13.99 20.94
N VAL A 78 -0.82 12.73 20.60
CA VAL A 78 0.22 11.87 20.04
C VAL A 78 0.74 12.49 18.75
N ASP A 79 1.99 12.18 18.42
CA ASP A 79 2.57 12.57 17.14
C ASP A 79 1.89 11.77 16.01
N VAL A 80 1.05 12.44 15.22
CA VAL A 80 0.26 11.82 14.15
C VAL A 80 1.08 11.56 12.89
N ASP A 81 2.25 12.21 12.76
CA ASP A 81 3.14 12.11 11.61
C ASP A 81 4.38 11.26 11.91
N ALA A 82 4.46 10.66 13.11
CA ALA A 82 5.47 9.68 13.42
C ALA A 82 5.42 8.52 12.41
N GLY A 83 6.58 8.16 11.87
CA GLY A 83 6.74 7.01 10.99
C GLY A 83 7.37 5.84 11.74
N ASP A 84 7.04 4.62 11.32
CA ASP A 84 7.67 3.39 11.79
C ASP A 84 9.10 3.23 11.22
N ASN A 85 9.71 2.04 11.40
CA ASN A 85 11.06 1.74 10.89
C ASN A 85 11.16 1.81 9.35
N PHE A 86 10.04 1.80 8.65
CA PHE A 86 9.91 1.92 7.19
C PHE A 86 9.39 3.30 6.76
N LYS A 87 9.34 4.27 7.70
CA LYS A 87 8.79 5.61 7.50
C LYS A 87 7.31 5.61 7.12
N VAL A 88 6.61 4.50 7.37
CA VAL A 88 5.17 4.38 7.18
C VAL A 88 4.49 5.08 8.36
N THR A 89 3.64 6.05 8.08
CA THR A 89 2.88 6.79 9.09
C THR A 89 1.49 6.19 9.27
N ALA A 90 0.78 6.59 10.34
CA ALA A 90 -0.61 6.23 10.56
C ALA A 90 -1.52 6.55 9.35
N LEU A 91 -1.25 7.67 8.67
CA LEU A 91 -1.98 8.07 7.47
C LEU A 91 -1.75 7.12 6.28
N HIS A 92 -0.55 6.53 6.15
CA HIS A 92 -0.30 5.49 5.15
C HIS A 92 -1.16 4.26 5.43
N LEU A 93 -1.15 3.74 6.66
CA LEU A 93 -1.89 2.54 7.04
C LEU A 93 -3.40 2.70 6.84
N ALA A 94 -3.98 3.81 7.32
CA ALA A 94 -5.39 4.12 7.08
C ALA A 94 -5.73 4.22 5.57
N SER A 95 -4.77 4.73 4.77
CA SER A 95 -4.92 4.82 3.31
C SER A 95 -4.75 3.49 2.58
N ILE A 96 -4.00 2.54 3.14
CA ILE A 96 -3.83 1.18 2.62
C ILE A 96 -5.11 0.36 2.86
N GLU A 97 -5.70 0.51 4.05
CA GLU A 97 -6.83 -0.31 4.53
C GLU A 97 -8.22 0.29 4.24
N ASN A 98 -8.29 1.41 3.52
CA ASN A 98 -9.54 2.09 3.12
C ASN A 98 -10.36 2.72 4.25
N HIS A 99 -9.73 3.08 5.36
CA HIS A 99 -10.43 3.71 6.49
C HIS A 99 -10.57 5.22 6.27
N ALA A 100 -11.49 5.59 5.37
CA ALA A 100 -11.66 6.98 4.92
C ALA A 100 -12.05 7.96 6.04
N ASP A 101 -12.81 7.49 7.03
CA ASP A 101 -13.16 8.22 8.26
C ASP A 101 -11.93 8.51 9.12
N ILE A 102 -11.07 7.52 9.33
CA ILE A 102 -9.79 7.67 10.04
C ILE A 102 -8.86 8.62 9.29
N VAL A 103 -8.76 8.49 7.96
CA VAL A 103 -8.01 9.43 7.11
C VAL A 103 -8.52 10.86 7.33
N GLU A 104 -9.84 11.07 7.38
CA GLU A 104 -10.42 12.38 7.63
C GLU A 104 -10.08 12.91 9.04
N VAL A 105 -10.14 12.06 10.07
CA VAL A 105 -9.75 12.43 11.45
C VAL A 105 -8.28 12.85 11.52
N LEU A 106 -7.37 12.06 10.95
CA LEU A 106 -5.93 12.38 10.93
C LEU A 106 -5.66 13.71 10.20
N LEU A 107 -6.29 13.93 9.04
CA LEU A 107 -6.12 15.17 8.28
C LEU A 107 -6.74 16.38 8.99
N LYS A 108 -7.83 16.20 9.75
CA LYS A 108 -8.39 17.25 10.65
C LYS A 108 -7.45 17.54 11.83
N ALA A 109 -6.71 16.53 12.29
CA ALA A 109 -5.67 16.65 13.29
C ALA A 109 -4.36 17.27 12.77
N ARG A 110 -4.34 17.75 11.52
CA ARG A 110 -3.20 18.38 10.84
C ARG A 110 -2.05 17.42 10.50
N ALA A 111 -2.32 16.12 10.37
CA ALA A 111 -1.35 15.19 9.77
C ALA A 111 -0.93 15.70 8.38
N ASP A 112 0.36 15.62 8.06
CA ASP A 112 0.88 15.96 6.74
C ASP A 112 0.38 14.92 5.72
N PRO A 113 -0.24 15.32 4.59
CA PRO A 113 -0.63 14.39 3.52
C PRO A 113 0.54 14.01 2.59
N LYS A 114 1.77 14.45 2.87
CA LYS A 114 2.97 14.23 2.04
C LYS A 114 4.14 13.49 2.70
N PRO A 115 4.01 12.73 3.81
CA PRO A 115 5.11 11.88 4.25
C PRO A 115 5.36 10.84 3.17
N VAL A 116 6.62 10.39 3.08
CA VAL A 116 7.03 9.36 2.15
C VAL A 116 7.65 8.19 2.89
N ASP A 117 7.27 6.98 2.49
CA ASP A 117 7.86 5.76 3.01
C ASP A 117 9.29 5.53 2.47
N VAL A 118 9.89 4.39 2.81
CA VAL A 118 11.22 3.99 2.31
C VAL A 118 11.30 3.84 0.78
N GLU A 119 10.20 3.63 0.06
CA GLU A 119 10.17 3.57 -1.40
C GLU A 119 9.88 4.95 -2.05
N GLY A 120 9.61 5.96 -1.22
CA GLY A 120 9.24 7.30 -1.66
C GLY A 120 7.75 7.42 -2.02
N ASP A 121 6.93 6.43 -1.68
CA ASP A 121 5.49 6.49 -1.91
C ASP A 121 4.81 7.33 -0.83
N LEU A 122 3.84 8.14 -1.24
CA LEU A 122 2.95 8.89 -0.35
C LEU A 122 1.74 8.01 0.03
N PRO A 123 0.93 8.40 1.04
CA PRO A 123 -0.34 7.71 1.33
C PRO A 123 -1.25 7.58 0.09
N ILE A 124 -1.24 8.58 -0.81
CA ILE A 124 -2.05 8.57 -2.04
C ILE A 124 -1.57 7.53 -3.06
N HIS A 125 -0.28 7.18 -3.09
CA HIS A 125 0.24 6.08 -3.92
C HIS A 125 -0.30 4.74 -3.45
N TRP A 126 -0.39 4.53 -2.15
CA TRP A 126 -0.94 3.31 -1.55
C TRP A 126 -2.44 3.20 -1.76
N ALA A 127 -3.19 4.29 -1.54
CA ALA A 127 -4.62 4.35 -1.86
C ALA A 127 -4.87 4.02 -3.35
N ALA A 128 -4.05 4.57 -4.26
CA ALA A 128 -4.11 4.27 -5.68
C ALA A 128 -3.76 2.81 -6.02
N THR A 129 -2.76 2.23 -5.35
CA THR A 129 -2.37 0.82 -5.48
C THR A 129 -3.52 -0.12 -5.13
N LYS A 130 -4.26 0.21 -4.06
CA LYS A 130 -5.35 -0.60 -3.53
C LYS A 130 -6.71 -0.31 -4.19
N GLY A 131 -6.87 0.85 -4.81
CA GLY A 131 -8.09 1.22 -5.54
C GLY A 131 -9.05 2.12 -4.76
N HIS A 132 -8.61 2.70 -3.66
CA HIS A 132 -9.43 3.39 -2.67
C HIS A 132 -9.75 4.83 -3.09
N SER A 133 -10.68 4.97 -4.03
CA SER A 133 -11.00 6.23 -4.69
C SER A 133 -11.43 7.34 -3.73
N GLN A 134 -12.21 7.02 -2.68
CA GLN A 134 -12.61 8.00 -1.68
C GLN A 134 -11.42 8.55 -0.88
N VAL A 135 -10.48 7.68 -0.49
CA VAL A 135 -9.24 8.09 0.18
C VAL A 135 -8.38 8.97 -0.73
N ILE A 136 -8.28 8.63 -2.01
CA ILE A 136 -7.56 9.45 -3.01
C ILE A 136 -8.16 10.87 -3.06
N GLU A 137 -9.48 11.00 -3.14
CA GLU A 137 -10.14 12.31 -3.15
C GLU A 137 -9.88 13.10 -1.86
N LEU A 138 -9.93 12.45 -0.69
CA LEU A 138 -9.67 13.10 0.60
C LEU A 138 -8.23 13.64 0.69
N LEU A 139 -7.25 12.80 0.35
CA LEU A 139 -5.83 13.18 0.36
C LEU A 139 -5.55 14.32 -0.62
N ALA A 140 -6.11 14.24 -1.83
CA ALA A 140 -5.98 15.29 -2.84
C ALA A 140 -6.54 16.63 -2.37
N ARG A 141 -7.75 16.63 -1.79
CA ARG A 141 -8.40 17.84 -1.24
C ARG A 141 -7.59 18.48 -0.11
N LYS A 142 -6.79 17.69 0.60
CA LYS A 142 -5.91 18.17 1.68
C LYS A 142 -4.50 18.52 1.22
N GLY A 143 -4.23 18.49 -0.09
CA GLY A 143 -2.99 18.97 -0.68
C GLY A 143 -1.94 17.89 -0.93
N SER A 144 -2.33 16.61 -0.94
CA SER A 144 -1.45 15.54 -1.43
C SER A 144 -1.22 15.71 -2.95
N PRO A 145 0.04 15.71 -3.43
CA PRO A 145 0.37 15.93 -4.83
C PRO A 145 -0.01 14.72 -5.70
N ILE A 146 -0.95 14.93 -6.63
CA ILE A 146 -1.49 13.89 -7.53
C ILE A 146 -0.43 13.27 -8.45
N ASP A 147 0.59 14.03 -8.84
CA ASP A 147 1.63 13.61 -9.79
C ASP A 147 3.02 13.43 -9.12
N ALA A 148 3.10 13.35 -7.79
CA ALA A 148 4.40 13.16 -7.13
C ALA A 148 5.03 11.80 -7.52
N PRO A 149 6.27 11.79 -8.03
CA PRO A 149 6.97 10.56 -8.32
C PRO A 149 7.60 9.97 -7.05
N ASN A 150 7.50 8.65 -6.88
CA ASN A 150 8.30 7.92 -5.90
C ASN A 150 9.75 7.71 -6.40
N LYS A 151 10.58 6.96 -5.66
CA LYS A 151 12.00 6.75 -6.04
C LYS A 151 12.21 6.08 -7.40
N LYS A 152 11.21 5.33 -7.90
CA LYS A 152 11.23 4.68 -9.22
C LYS A 152 10.60 5.55 -10.33
N GLY A 153 10.22 6.79 -10.00
CA GLY A 153 9.52 7.69 -10.91
C GLY A 153 8.03 7.38 -11.05
N TRP A 154 7.45 6.53 -10.21
CA TRP A 154 6.03 6.16 -10.32
C TRP A 154 5.16 7.20 -9.64
N THR A 155 4.16 7.68 -10.35
CA THR A 155 3.07 8.49 -9.79
C THR A 155 1.94 7.59 -9.27
N PRO A 156 0.99 8.11 -8.47
CA PRO A 156 -0.20 7.36 -8.08
C PRO A 156 -0.95 6.75 -9.27
N LEU A 157 -0.99 7.44 -10.42
CA LEU A 157 -1.63 6.91 -11.63
C LEU A 157 -0.90 5.69 -12.19
N HIS A 158 0.44 5.63 -12.10
CA HIS A 158 1.21 4.44 -12.46
C HIS A 158 0.87 3.25 -11.55
N ARG A 159 0.78 3.49 -10.23
CA ARG A 159 0.39 2.48 -9.23
C ARG A 159 -1.01 1.93 -9.52
N ALA A 160 -2.00 2.79 -9.76
CA ALA A 160 -3.37 2.38 -10.11
C ALA A 160 -3.42 1.60 -11.42
N ALA A 161 -2.70 2.07 -12.45
CA ALA A 161 -2.65 1.43 -13.77
C ALA A 161 -2.04 0.03 -13.74
N TYR A 162 -0.90 -0.13 -13.07
CA TYR A 162 -0.23 -1.43 -12.91
C TYR A 162 -1.12 -2.45 -12.17
N ASN A 163 -1.85 -2.00 -11.15
CA ASN A 163 -2.72 -2.86 -10.33
C ASN A 163 -4.16 -3.00 -10.87
N GLY A 164 -4.47 -2.45 -12.05
CA GLY A 164 -5.78 -2.56 -12.68
C GLY A 164 -6.92 -1.89 -11.92
N ARG A 165 -6.62 -0.84 -11.14
CA ARG A 165 -7.60 -0.12 -10.34
C ARG A 165 -8.34 0.90 -11.20
N LYS A 166 -9.36 0.46 -11.95
CA LYS A 166 -10.11 1.31 -12.90
C LYS A 166 -10.70 2.56 -12.24
N GLU A 167 -11.34 2.41 -11.09
CA GLU A 167 -12.04 3.49 -10.39
C GLU A 167 -11.05 4.51 -9.82
N ALA A 168 -9.95 4.03 -9.23
CA ALA A 168 -8.87 4.90 -8.77
C ALA A 168 -8.18 5.62 -9.93
N THR A 169 -7.97 4.93 -11.05
CA THR A 169 -7.45 5.52 -12.29
C THR A 169 -8.36 6.65 -12.77
N ALA A 170 -9.67 6.40 -12.86
CA ALA A 170 -10.65 7.40 -13.26
C ALA A 170 -10.67 8.61 -12.29
N THR A 171 -10.59 8.35 -10.99
CA THR A 171 -10.55 9.38 -9.94
C THR A 171 -9.30 10.25 -10.06
N LEU A 172 -8.12 9.65 -10.20
CA LEU A 172 -6.86 10.38 -10.37
C LEU A 172 -6.87 11.24 -11.63
N ILE A 173 -7.38 10.71 -12.75
CA ILE A 173 -7.53 11.48 -14.01
C ILE A 173 -8.47 12.66 -13.81
N LYS A 174 -9.62 12.46 -13.15
CA LYS A 174 -10.57 13.52 -12.82
C LYS A 174 -9.95 14.60 -11.92
N LEU A 175 -9.02 14.21 -11.04
CA LEU A 175 -8.24 15.13 -10.20
C LEU A 175 -7.06 15.79 -10.94
N GLY A 176 -6.89 15.53 -12.24
CA GLY A 176 -5.89 16.18 -13.08
C GLY A 176 -4.56 15.43 -13.21
N ALA A 177 -4.50 14.14 -12.89
CA ALA A 177 -3.29 13.34 -13.07
C ALA A 177 -2.84 13.30 -14.54
N LYS A 178 -1.53 13.42 -14.77
CA LYS A 178 -0.96 13.36 -16.13
C LYS A 178 -0.97 11.92 -16.64
N THR A 179 -1.80 11.67 -17.66
CA THR A 179 -1.94 10.35 -18.31
C THR A 179 -0.68 9.87 -19.04
N ASN A 180 0.20 10.79 -19.43
CA ASN A 180 1.43 10.53 -20.19
C ASN A 180 2.72 10.78 -19.39
N GLY A 181 2.63 10.93 -18.06
CA GLY A 181 3.83 10.93 -17.21
C GLY A 181 4.62 9.63 -17.37
N THR A 182 5.93 9.67 -17.18
CA THR A 182 6.80 8.49 -17.38
C THR A 182 7.57 8.13 -16.12
N THR A 183 7.70 6.84 -15.85
CA THR A 183 8.61 6.32 -14.80
C THR A 183 10.08 6.53 -15.17
N SER A 184 10.99 6.16 -14.25
CA SER A 184 12.43 6.14 -14.52
C SER A 184 12.82 5.24 -15.70
N ASP A 185 11.99 4.27 -16.08
CA ASP A 185 12.20 3.39 -17.24
C ASP A 185 11.51 3.92 -18.52
N GLY A 186 10.92 5.10 -18.47
CA GLY A 186 10.18 5.70 -19.59
C GLY A 186 8.79 5.10 -19.80
N ASN A 187 8.32 4.21 -18.93
CA ASN A 187 6.99 3.63 -19.04
C ASN A 187 5.93 4.64 -18.62
N THR A 188 4.89 4.81 -19.44
CA THR A 188 3.67 5.54 -19.06
C THR A 188 2.71 4.65 -18.26
N PRO A 189 1.66 5.18 -17.61
CA PRO A 189 0.62 4.35 -17.00
C PRO A 189 0.03 3.32 -17.98
N LEU A 190 -0.15 3.70 -19.26
CA LEU A 190 -0.65 2.80 -20.29
C LEU A 190 0.31 1.63 -20.57
N HIS A 191 1.63 1.88 -20.61
CA HIS A 191 2.61 0.79 -20.74
C HIS A 191 2.46 -0.24 -19.62
N LEU A 192 2.30 0.23 -18.37
CA LEU A 192 2.16 -0.64 -17.20
C LEU A 192 0.84 -1.41 -17.20
N ALA A 193 -0.27 -0.77 -17.57
CA ALA A 193 -1.57 -1.43 -17.71
C ALA A 193 -1.56 -2.50 -18.80
N CYS A 194 -0.91 -2.24 -19.94
CA CYS A 194 -0.73 -3.21 -21.03
C CYS A 194 0.12 -4.40 -20.60
N PHE A 195 1.27 -4.14 -19.96
CA PHE A 195 2.16 -5.17 -19.44
C PHE A 195 1.47 -6.09 -18.42
N MET A 196 0.64 -5.52 -17.54
CA MET A 196 -0.12 -6.28 -16.54
C MET A 196 -1.47 -6.79 -17.06
N ASN A 197 -1.78 -6.61 -18.35
CA ASN A 197 -3.02 -7.05 -18.99
C ASN A 197 -4.32 -6.52 -18.31
N GLN A 198 -4.30 -5.26 -17.87
CA GLN A 198 -5.40 -4.62 -17.13
C GLN A 198 -6.43 -4.00 -18.07
N LEU A 199 -7.20 -4.84 -18.78
CA LEU A 199 -8.08 -4.44 -19.89
C LEU A 199 -8.97 -3.22 -19.60
N SER A 200 -9.67 -3.24 -18.47
CA SER A 200 -10.60 -2.17 -18.08
C SER A 200 -9.90 -0.84 -17.76
N THR A 201 -8.64 -0.91 -17.34
CA THR A 201 -7.79 0.25 -17.06
C THR A 201 -7.11 0.77 -18.32
N ILE A 202 -6.73 -0.11 -19.25
CA ILE A 202 -6.28 0.26 -20.60
C ILE A 202 -7.37 1.09 -21.29
N GLU A 203 -8.60 0.57 -21.33
CA GLU A 203 -9.76 1.28 -21.89
C GLU A 203 -9.92 2.66 -21.25
N LYS A 204 -9.95 2.72 -19.91
CA LYS A 204 -10.11 3.97 -19.16
C LYS A 204 -9.01 5.00 -19.46
N LEU A 205 -7.75 4.56 -19.58
CA LEU A 205 -6.62 5.44 -19.90
C LEU A 205 -6.72 5.96 -21.34
N CYS A 206 -7.09 5.10 -22.29
CA CYS A 206 -7.27 5.49 -23.68
C CYS A 206 -8.45 6.44 -23.88
N GLU A 207 -9.59 6.20 -23.23
CA GLU A 207 -10.73 7.16 -23.18
C GLU A 207 -10.29 8.53 -22.67
N ALA A 208 -9.33 8.56 -21.74
CA ALA A 208 -8.76 9.78 -21.16
C ALA A 208 -7.61 10.38 -21.99
N GLY A 209 -7.38 9.91 -23.22
CA GLY A 209 -6.36 10.45 -24.12
C GLY A 209 -4.92 10.07 -23.78
N ALA A 210 -4.71 8.95 -23.07
CA ALA A 210 -3.36 8.39 -22.91
C ALA A 210 -2.78 8.02 -24.29
N SER A 211 -1.55 8.48 -24.55
CA SER A 211 -0.89 8.26 -25.84
C SER A 211 -0.47 6.80 -25.99
N GLN A 212 -0.91 6.20 -27.08
CA GLN A 212 -0.59 4.82 -27.45
C GLN A 212 0.73 4.71 -28.26
N ARG A 213 1.40 5.84 -28.52
CA ARG A 213 2.56 5.93 -29.42
C ARG A 213 3.89 6.21 -28.71
N LEU A 214 3.84 6.60 -27.44
CA LEU A 214 5.07 6.92 -26.70
C LEU A 214 5.93 5.67 -26.54
N LEU A 215 7.24 5.83 -26.70
CA LEU A 215 8.21 4.77 -26.50
C LEU A 215 8.77 4.86 -25.08
N ASN A 216 8.90 3.72 -24.41
CA ASN A 216 9.70 3.63 -23.20
C ASN A 216 11.21 3.63 -23.52
N LYS A 217 12.08 3.54 -22.50
CA LYS A 217 13.54 3.50 -22.70
C LYS A 217 14.04 2.26 -23.45
N SER A 218 13.23 1.20 -23.51
CA SER A 218 13.53 0.00 -24.31
C SER A 218 13.08 0.14 -25.76
N GLY A 219 12.55 1.30 -26.18
CA GLY A 219 12.06 1.53 -27.53
C GLY A 219 10.71 0.87 -27.82
N GLN A 220 9.95 0.51 -26.78
CA GLN A 220 8.67 -0.20 -26.94
C GLN A 220 7.47 0.72 -26.75
N ARG A 221 6.45 0.56 -27.60
CA ARG A 221 5.11 1.16 -27.41
C ARG A 221 4.28 0.35 -26.41
N PRO A 222 3.19 0.90 -25.83
CA PRO A 222 2.30 0.15 -24.94
C PRO A 222 1.75 -1.13 -25.58
N ILE A 223 1.38 -1.10 -26.87
CA ILE A 223 0.83 -2.27 -27.58
C ILE A 223 1.80 -3.45 -27.66
N GLU A 224 3.10 -3.19 -27.68
CA GLU A 224 4.14 -4.21 -27.72
C GLU A 224 4.33 -4.92 -26.37
N LEU A 225 3.82 -4.31 -25.29
CA LEU A 225 3.79 -4.91 -23.95
C LEU A 225 2.49 -5.68 -23.69
N CYS A 226 1.47 -5.56 -24.54
CA CYS A 226 0.23 -6.32 -24.40
C CYS A 226 0.49 -7.83 -24.53
N ILE A 227 0.01 -8.59 -23.55
CA ILE A 227 0.12 -10.05 -23.55
C ILE A 227 -0.96 -10.68 -24.43
N THR A 228 -2.21 -10.20 -24.33
CA THR A 228 -3.38 -10.77 -24.98
C THR A 228 -3.84 -9.98 -26.21
N ASP A 229 -4.54 -10.65 -27.14
CA ASP A 229 -5.16 -9.98 -28.28
C ASP A 229 -6.26 -9.02 -27.85
N ALA A 230 -7.03 -9.35 -26.80
CA ALA A 230 -8.03 -8.44 -26.24
C ALA A 230 -7.44 -7.08 -25.85
N ALA A 231 -6.26 -7.06 -25.21
CA ALA A 231 -5.58 -5.80 -24.88
C ALA A 231 -5.12 -5.04 -26.14
N ARG A 232 -4.66 -5.75 -27.17
CA ARG A 232 -4.28 -5.14 -28.46
C ARG A 232 -5.50 -4.59 -29.19
N ASP A 233 -6.62 -5.28 -29.14
CA ASP A 233 -7.86 -4.89 -29.80
C ASP A 233 -8.46 -3.65 -29.14
N ILE A 234 -8.38 -3.51 -27.81
CA ILE A 234 -8.76 -2.26 -27.12
C ILE A 234 -7.93 -1.09 -27.65
N LEU A 235 -6.61 -1.24 -27.76
CA LEU A 235 -5.74 -0.17 -28.27
C LEU A 235 -6.06 0.18 -29.74
N LYS A 236 -6.21 -0.84 -30.60
CA LYS A 236 -6.49 -0.67 -32.03
C LYS A 236 -7.89 -0.09 -32.30
N SER A 237 -8.87 -0.42 -31.48
CA SER A 237 -10.27 -0.01 -31.69
C SER A 237 -10.57 1.43 -31.29
N LEU A 238 -9.73 2.04 -30.45
CA LEU A 238 -9.92 3.42 -30.00
C LEU A 238 -9.26 4.40 -31.00
N GLN A 239 -10.04 5.39 -31.46
CA GLN A 239 -9.64 6.37 -32.48
C GLN A 239 -8.29 7.03 -32.13
N GLY A 240 -7.34 7.04 -33.08
CA GLY A 240 -6.00 7.62 -32.91
C GLY A 240 -4.84 6.63 -33.00
N PHE A 241 -5.12 5.32 -33.10
CA PHE A 241 -4.13 4.33 -33.53
C PHE A 241 -3.97 4.41 -35.07
N GLU A 242 -3.19 5.37 -35.57
CA GLU A 242 -2.75 5.34 -36.96
C GLU A 242 -1.74 4.19 -37.07
N GLY A 243 -2.08 3.21 -37.91
CA GLY A 243 -1.24 2.04 -38.14
C GLY A 243 0.14 2.42 -38.72
N ASP A 244 1.14 1.74 -38.17
CA ASP A 244 2.38 1.27 -38.78
C ASP A 244 3.19 2.23 -39.68
N GLU A 245 4.18 2.88 -39.06
CA GLU A 245 5.54 2.91 -39.61
C GLU A 245 6.40 2.05 -38.67
N PRO A 246 7.12 1.04 -39.18
CA PRO A 246 8.07 0.27 -38.38
C PRO A 246 9.10 1.23 -37.81
N VAL A 247 9.15 1.38 -36.49
CA VAL A 247 10.20 2.17 -35.86
C VAL A 247 11.46 1.30 -35.93
N GLU A 248 12.37 1.60 -36.87
CA GLU A 248 13.72 1.02 -36.92
C GLU A 248 14.52 1.46 -35.67
N GLY A 249 14.21 0.84 -34.53
CA GLY A 249 14.95 0.91 -33.28
C GLY A 249 15.72 -0.39 -33.06
N PRO A 250 16.79 -0.38 -32.23
CA PRO A 250 17.65 -1.54 -32.06
C PRO A 250 16.83 -2.74 -31.58
N ALA A 251 16.84 -3.81 -32.38
CA ALA A 251 16.05 -5.02 -32.23
C ALA A 251 15.85 -5.44 -30.76
N ALA A 252 14.60 -5.34 -30.29
CA ALA A 252 14.19 -5.79 -28.97
C ALA A 252 14.35 -7.31 -28.87
N ARG A 253 15.53 -7.76 -28.42
CA ARG A 253 15.76 -9.17 -28.05
C ARG A 253 15.01 -9.47 -26.76
N GLY A 254 13.97 -10.29 -26.87
CA GLY A 254 13.44 -11.08 -25.74
C GLY A 254 12.33 -10.41 -24.94
N THR A 255 11.10 -10.53 -25.43
CA THR A 255 9.84 -10.17 -24.74
C THR A 255 9.57 -10.97 -23.44
N HIS A 256 10.49 -11.82 -23.00
CA HIS A 256 10.38 -12.61 -21.76
C HIS A 256 11.40 -12.22 -20.67
N ALA A 257 12.41 -11.41 -20.97
CA ALA A 257 13.43 -11.02 -19.99
C ALA A 257 12.98 -9.87 -19.07
N ALA A 258 12.19 -8.92 -19.60
CA ALA A 258 11.65 -7.81 -18.82
C ALA A 258 10.68 -8.29 -17.72
N ALA A 259 9.83 -9.28 -18.02
CA ALA A 259 8.91 -9.87 -17.04
C ALA A 259 9.63 -10.53 -15.86
N LYS A 260 10.81 -11.13 -16.09
CA LYS A 260 11.64 -11.69 -15.03
C LYS A 260 12.26 -10.63 -14.13
N LYS A 261 12.63 -9.46 -14.65
CA LYS A 261 13.20 -8.38 -13.84
C LYS A 261 12.18 -7.79 -12.86
N TYR A 262 10.93 -7.57 -13.31
CA TYR A 262 9.86 -7.04 -12.46
C TYR A 262 9.30 -8.04 -11.44
N ALA A 263 9.44 -9.36 -11.70
CA ALA A 263 9.06 -10.40 -10.74
C ALA A 263 10.14 -10.70 -9.68
N HIS A 264 11.40 -10.35 -9.94
CA HIS A 264 12.53 -10.62 -9.03
C HIS A 264 12.78 -9.52 -7.98
N ASP A 265 12.38 -8.27 -8.25
CA ASP A 265 12.32 -7.22 -7.23
C ASP A 265 11.06 -7.43 -6.41
N GLY A 266 11.07 -8.51 -5.62
CA GLY A 266 9.97 -8.95 -4.79
C GLY A 266 9.35 -7.78 -4.05
N PHE A 267 8.08 -7.51 -4.36
CA PHE A 267 7.24 -6.86 -3.39
C PHE A 267 7.36 -7.68 -2.10
N PRO A 268 7.53 -7.07 -0.92
CA PRO A 268 6.85 -7.66 0.20
C PRO A 268 5.39 -7.72 -0.26
N SER A 269 4.89 -8.94 -0.50
CA SER A 269 3.50 -9.20 -0.20
C SER A 269 3.21 -8.42 1.09
N PRO A 270 2.12 -7.65 1.20
CA PRO A 270 1.55 -7.44 2.53
C PRO A 270 1.49 -8.87 3.05
N GLY A 271 2.37 -9.19 4.01
CA GLY A 271 2.44 -10.52 4.57
C GLY A 271 1.01 -10.89 4.89
N ASN A 272 0.66 -12.15 4.64
CA ASN A 272 -0.51 -12.83 5.18
C ASN A 272 -1.20 -11.94 6.20
N SER A 273 -2.47 -11.60 5.95
CA SER A 273 -3.41 -11.10 6.97
C SER A 273 -2.77 -11.20 8.34
N PHE A 274 -2.41 -10.06 8.97
CA PHE A 274 -1.93 -10.00 10.35
C PHE A 274 -3.06 -10.53 11.24
N THR A 275 -3.28 -11.82 11.13
CA THR A 275 -4.17 -12.64 11.90
C THR A 275 -3.25 -13.04 13.04
N ALA A 276 -3.49 -12.42 14.19
CA ALA A 276 -3.13 -13.04 15.44
C ALA A 276 -3.48 -14.53 15.36
N PRO A 277 -2.61 -15.44 15.85
CA PRO A 277 -2.96 -16.85 15.88
C PRO A 277 -4.29 -16.98 16.60
N ARG A 278 -5.28 -17.59 15.93
CA ARG A 278 -6.48 -18.10 16.60
C ARG A 278 -6.01 -18.88 17.80
N THR A 279 -6.47 -18.48 18.98
CA THR A 279 -6.22 -19.20 20.21
C THR A 279 -6.96 -20.54 20.12
N ASP A 280 -6.24 -21.59 19.71
CA ASP A 280 -6.66 -22.96 19.97
C ASP A 280 -6.57 -23.19 21.48
N SER A 281 -7.69 -23.03 22.17
CA SER A 281 -7.92 -23.61 23.48
C SER A 281 -8.58 -24.97 23.30
N GLY A 282 -7.81 -26.05 23.43
CA GLY A 282 -8.35 -27.41 23.39
C GLY A 282 -7.30 -28.51 23.23
N ASP A 283 -6.64 -28.83 24.34
CA ASP A 283 -5.65 -29.90 24.56
C ASP A 283 -6.21 -31.34 24.25
N PRO A 284 -5.45 -32.45 24.39
CA PRO A 284 -4.61 -33.11 23.38
C PRO A 284 -5.01 -34.59 23.13
N GLY A 285 -4.56 -35.20 22.03
CA GLY A 285 -4.73 -36.66 21.87
C GLY A 285 -4.08 -37.28 20.64
N PHE A 286 -3.04 -38.10 20.90
CA PHE A 286 -2.52 -39.19 20.06
C PHE A 286 -1.59 -38.87 18.87
N ILE A 287 -0.30 -38.97 19.22
CA ILE A 287 0.83 -39.48 18.44
C ILE A 287 0.44 -40.74 17.62
N GLN A 288 0.89 -40.80 16.36
CA GLN A 288 1.94 -41.74 15.85
C GLN A 288 1.66 -42.28 14.42
N THR A 289 2.71 -42.21 13.57
CA THR A 289 3.02 -43.10 12.41
C THR A 289 2.12 -42.99 11.17
N ALA A 290 2.54 -43.16 9.92
CA ALA A 290 3.80 -43.58 9.30
C ALA A 290 3.82 -43.08 7.84
N LEU A 291 5.01 -43.02 7.25
CA LEU A 291 5.24 -42.96 5.80
C LEU A 291 4.41 -44.02 5.06
N GLY A 292 3.77 -43.65 3.96
CA GLY A 292 3.03 -44.56 3.10
C GLY A 292 2.53 -43.86 1.85
N GLU A 293 2.94 -44.40 0.70
CA GLU A 293 2.84 -43.87 -0.64
C GLU A 293 1.40 -43.73 -1.19
N THR A 294 1.34 -43.03 -2.34
CA THR A 294 0.32 -43.06 -3.40
C THR A 294 -0.84 -42.06 -3.34
N GLY A 295 -1.05 -41.37 -4.47
CA GLY A 295 -2.41 -41.20 -4.97
C GLY A 295 -2.94 -39.77 -5.10
N THR A 296 -2.71 -39.18 -6.27
CA THR A 296 -3.60 -38.28 -7.03
C THR A 296 -3.87 -36.84 -6.54
N ASN A 297 -3.58 -35.93 -7.46
CA ASN A 297 -3.89 -34.50 -7.51
C ASN A 297 -5.42 -34.26 -7.65
N PRO A 298 -6.07 -33.46 -6.78
CA PRO A 298 -7.52 -33.25 -6.83
C PRO A 298 -7.97 -32.01 -7.64
N TYR A 299 -7.20 -31.54 -8.63
CA TYR A 299 -7.69 -30.55 -9.61
C TYR A 299 -8.02 -31.21 -10.96
N THR A 300 -9.07 -32.03 -10.94
CA THR A 300 -9.99 -32.31 -12.06
C THR A 300 -11.39 -32.32 -11.51
#